data_AF-A0A268TPW8-F1
#
_entry.id   AF-A0A268TPW8-F1
#
_cell.length_a   1.000
_cell.length_b   1.000
_cell.length_c   1.000
_cell.angle_alpha   90.00
_cell.angle_beta   90.00
_cell.angle_gamma   90.00
#
_symmetry.space_group_name_H-M   'P 1'
#
loop_
_entity.id
_entity.type
_entity.pdbx_description
1 polymer ?
#
loop_
_entity_poly.entity_id
_entity_poly.type
_entity_poly.pdbx_seq_one_letter_code
_entity_poly.pdbx_strand_id
1 'polypeptide(L)' 'MIAHPNFREISKKEKLFGITIKSWIICSFLGFSFFVFFVFYGLAIFGLSLIVVKILELIDDDIFDILYVNFSIKSKKFYA' A
#
# COMPACT_ATOMS: atom_id res chain seq x y z
N MET A 1 38.15 -3.44 -6.88
CA MET A 1 36.96 -4.07 -6.26
C MET A 1 35.74 -3.35 -6.81
N ILE A 2 35.00 -3.98 -7.71
CA ILE A 2 33.76 -3.39 -8.25
C ILE A 2 32.71 -3.61 -7.17
N ALA A 3 32.37 -2.55 -6.44
CA ALA A 3 31.27 -2.57 -5.50
C ALA A 3 29.98 -2.76 -6.31
N HIS A 4 29.51 -4.00 -6.43
CA HIS A 4 28.14 -4.23 -6.86
C HIS A 4 27.24 -3.59 -5.81
N PRO A 5 26.47 -2.53 -6.13
CA PRO A 5 25.56 -1.95 -5.17
C PRO A 5 24.58 -3.05 -4.77
N ASN A 6 24.59 -3.39 -3.49
CA ASN A 6 23.75 -4.44 -2.95
C ASN A 6 22.29 -4.07 -3.23
N PHE A 7 21.64 -4.78 -4.15
CA PHE A 7 20.25 -4.50 -4.58
C PHE A 7 19.27 -4.45 -3.39
N ARG A 8 19.65 -5.08 -2.27
CA ARG A 8 18.92 -5.08 -1.00
C ARG A 8 18.82 -3.71 -0.31
N GLU A 9 19.78 -2.81 -0.53
CA GLU A 9 19.77 -1.48 0.09
C GLU A 9 18.89 -0.49 -0.69
N ILE A 10 18.76 -0.68 -2.00
CA ILE A 10 17.94 0.14 -2.89
C ILE A 10 16.45 -0.21 -2.74
N SER A 11 16.13 -1.45 -2.36
CA SER A 11 14.75 -1.97 -2.21
C SER A 11 14.16 -1.80 -0.81
N LYS A 12 14.83 -1.10 0.11
CA LYS A 12 14.33 -0.95 1.48
C LYS A 12 13.21 0.08 1.50
N LYS A 13 11.96 -0.39 1.32
CA LYS A 13 10.77 0.47 1.37
C LYS A 13 10.71 1.17 2.71
N GLU A 14 10.37 2.46 2.69
CA GLU A 14 10.17 3.23 3.91
C GLU A 14 8.92 2.73 4.63
N LYS A 15 9.11 2.26 5.87
CA LYS A 15 8.04 1.72 6.72
C LYS A 15 7.85 2.59 7.95
N LEU A 16 6.60 2.87 8.27
CA LEU A 16 6.16 3.63 9.43
C LEU A 16 5.28 2.70 10.29
N PHE A 17 5.70 2.42 11.53
CA PHE A 17 5.06 1.43 12.41
C PHE A 17 4.93 0.00 11.83
N GLY A 18 5.89 -0.40 11.00
CA GLY A 18 5.89 -1.73 10.37
C GLY A 18 4.90 -1.86 9.20
N ILE A 19 4.37 -0.73 8.72
CA ILE A 19 3.52 -0.64 7.52
C ILE A 19 4.19 0.31 6.53
N THR A 20 4.19 -0.01 5.25
CA THR A 20 4.78 0.81 4.19
C THR A 20 4.03 2.14 4.07
N ILE A 21 4.75 3.24 3.80
CA ILE A 21 4.14 4.58 3.67
C ILE A 21 3.00 4.61 2.63
N LYS A 22 3.16 3.90 1.50
CA LYS A 22 2.09 3.73 0.49
C LYS A 22 0.80 3.19 1.11
N SER A 23 0.91 2.15 1.93
CA SER A 23 -0.22 1.50 2.57
C SER A 23 -0.87 2.39 3.64
N TRP A 24 -0.08 3.20 4.34
CA TRP A 24 -0.57 4.25 5.23
C TRP A 24 -1.43 5.29 4.51
N ILE A 25 -0.98 5.75 3.34
CA ILE A 25 -1.72 6.71 2.51
C ILE A 25 -3.05 6.10 2.06
N ILE A 26 -3.03 4.84 1.59
CA ILE A 26 -4.26 4.13 1.16
C ILE A 26 -5.23 3.97 2.32
N CYS A 27 -4.77 3.52 3.50
CA CYS A 27 -5.63 3.38 4.68
C CYS A 27 -6.23 4.72 5.10
N SER A 28 -5.44 5.79 5.10
CA SER A 28 -5.89 7.14 5.47
C SER A 28 -6.94 7.66 4.50
N PHE A 29 -6.76 7.43 3.20
CA PHE A 29 -7.72 7.82 2.18
C PHE A 29 -9.04 7.04 2.31
N LEU A 30 -8.96 5.74 2.60
CA LEU A 30 -10.14 4.91 2.85
C LEU A 30 -10.89 5.36 4.10
N GLY A 31 -10.17 5.55 5.21
CA GLY A 31 -10.73 6.01 6.48
C GLY A 31 -11.40 7.37 6.36
N PHE A 32 -10.76 8.33 5.69
CA PHE A 32 -11.32 9.65 5.45
C PHE A 32 -12.57 9.60 4.55
N SER A 33 -12.54 8.81 3.49
CA SER A 33 -13.69 8.63 2.60
C SER A 33 -14.91 8.08 3.36
N PHE A 34 -14.70 7.08 4.23
CA PHE A 34 -15.77 6.54 5.07
C PHE A 34 -16.19 7.47 6.21
N PHE A 35 -15.29 8.30 6.71
CA PHE A 35 -15.60 9.31 7.73
C PHE A 35 -16.63 10.34 7.23
N VAL A 36 -16.58 10.69 5.94
CA VAL A 36 -17.56 11.61 5.33
C VAL A 36 -18.98 11.02 5.36
N PHE A 37 -19.14 9.72 5.14
CA PHE A 37 -20.46 9.06 5.12
C PHE A 37 -20.92 8.59 6.50
N PHE A 38 -19.98 8.17 7.34
CA PHE A 38 -20.25 7.57 8.64
C PHE A 38 -19.18 8.03 9.64
N VAL A 39 -19.32 9.26 10.16
CA VAL A 39 -18.36 9.94 11.06
C VAL A 39 -17.74 8.99 12.10
N PHE A 40 -18.54 8.35 12.94
CA PHE A 40 -18.01 7.46 13.99
C PHE A 40 -17.47 6.12 13.46
N TYR A 41 -18.00 5.63 12.34
CA TYR A 41 -17.55 4.36 11.75
C TYR A 41 -16.28 4.53 10.90
N GLY A 42 -15.96 5.74 10.43
CA GLY A 42 -14.73 6.01 9.68
C GLY A 42 -13.48 5.69 10.48
N LEU A 43 -13.47 5.99 11.78
CA LEU A 43 -12.38 5.64 12.71
C LEU A 43 -12.25 4.13 12.89
N ALA A 44 -13.37 3.42 13.05
CA ALA A 44 -13.37 1.96 13.16
C ALA A 44 -12.86 1.30 11.87
N ILE A 45 -13.31 1.79 10.72
CA ILE A 45 -12.90 1.31 9.39
C ILE A 45 -11.41 1.59 9.14
N PHE A 46 -10.90 2.74 9.57
CA PHE A 46 -9.47 3.06 9.50
C PHE A 46 -8.63 2.10 10.37
N GLY A 47 -9.06 1.83 11.61
CA GLY A 47 -8.36 0.87 12.46
C GLY A 47 -8.38 -0.55 11.87
N LEU A 48 -9.52 -0.97 11.33
CA LEU A 48 -9.68 -2.30 10.73
C LEU A 48 -8.84 -2.43 9.44
N SER A 49 -8.78 -1.38 8.61
CA SER A 49 -7.96 -1.38 7.40
C SER A 49 -6.47 -1.50 7.72
N LEU A 50 -5.98 -0.77 8.74
CA LEU A 50 -4.59 -0.88 9.18
C LEU A 50 -4.22 -2.30 9.63
N ILE A 51 -5.12 -3.01 10.33
CA ILE A 51 -4.88 -4.40 10.76
C ILE A 51 -4.78 -5.32 9.54
N VAL A 52 -5.72 -5.22 8.61
CA VAL A 52 -5.75 -6.05 7.39
C VAL A 52 -4.50 -5.81 6.55
N VAL A 53 -4.13 -4.55 6.34
CA VAL A 53 -2.94 -4.15 5.61
C VAL A 53 -1.66 -4.67 6.27
N LYS A 54 -1.57 -4.59 7.59
CA LYS A 54 -0.42 -5.10 8.34
C LYS A 54 -0.27 -6.62 8.23
N ILE A 55 -1.39 -7.36 8.23
CA ILE A 55 -1.38 -8.81 8.00
C ILE A 55 -0.91 -9.12 6.58
N LEU A 56 -1.39 -8.38 5.58
CA LEU A 56 -0.98 -8.55 4.18
C LEU A 56 0.51 -8.27 3.98
N GLU A 57 1.04 -7.23 4.62
CA GLU A 57 2.46 -6.86 4.54
C GLU A 57 3.39 -7.82 5.31
N LEU A 58 2.85 -8.59 6.28
CA LEU A 58 3.59 -9.68 6.92
C LEU A 58 3.81 -10.89 6.00
N ILE A 59 2.93 -11.09 5.01
CA ILE A 59 3.01 -12.21 4.07
C ILE A 59 4.03 -11.88 2.97
N ASP A 60 3.91 -10.70 2.36
CA ASP A 60 4.85 -10.23 1.36
C ASP A 60 4.87 -8.69 1.27
N ASP A 61 6.07 -8.12 1.21
CA ASP A 61 6.31 -6.67 1.13
C ASP A 61 5.87 -6.07 -0.22
N ASP A 62 5.65 -6.93 -1.21
CA ASP A 62 5.28 -6.56 -2.58
C ASP A 62 3.80 -6.79 -2.91
N ILE A 63 2.99 -7.24 -1.94
CA ILE A 63 1.58 -7.59 -2.18
C ILE A 63 0.76 -6.41 -2.74
N PHE A 64 1.06 -5.17 -2.33
CA PHE A 64 0.42 -3.97 -2.85
C PHE A 64 0.84 -3.62 -4.27
N ASP A 65 2.09 -3.88 -4.64
CA ASP A 65 2.54 -3.68 -6.02
C ASP A 65 1.89 -4.74 -6.93
N ILE A 66 1.72 -5.98 -6.45
CA ILE A 66 0.96 -7.04 -7.15
C ILE A 66 -0.53 -6.66 -7.29
N LEU A 67 -1.15 -6.17 -6.22
CA LEU A 67 -2.55 -5.74 -6.23
C LEU A 67 -2.73 -4.57 -7.21
N TYR A 68 -1.80 -3.61 -7.19
CA TYR A 68 -1.80 -2.48 -8.11
C TYR A 68 -1.64 -2.94 -9.56
N VAL A 69 -0.74 -3.88 -9.87
CA VAL A 69 -0.59 -4.44 -11.22
C VAL A 69 -1.84 -5.19 -11.67
N ASN A 70 -2.50 -5.92 -10.77
CA ASN A 70 -3.75 -6.63 -11.08
C ASN A 70 -4.95 -5.69 -11.26
N PHE A 71 -5.03 -4.59 -10.50
CA PHE A 71 -6.07 -3.57 -10.64
C PHE A 71 -5.76 -2.54 -11.73
N SER A 72 -4.51 -2.45 -12.17
CA SER A 72 -4.12 -1.59 -13.29
C SER A 72 -4.79 -2.12 -14.55
N ILE A 73 -5.80 -1.39 -15.02
CA ILE A 73 -6.48 -1.65 -16.29
C ILE A 73 -5.38 -1.71 -17.35
N LYS A 74 -5.22 -2.87 -18.01
CA LYS A 74 -4.40 -3.01 -19.21
C LYS A 74 -4.96 -2.09 -20.28
N SER A 75 -4.56 -0.83 -20.27
CA SER A 75 -4.77 0.09 -21.38
C SER A 75 -3.98 -0.49 -22.55
N LYS A 76 -4.66 -1.26 -23.40
CA LYS A 76 -4.13 -1.57 -24.74
C LYS A 76 -3.93 -0.22 -25.39
N LYS A 77 -2.67 0.19 -25.55
CA LYS A 77 -2.25 1.36 -26.32
C LYS A 77 -3.02 1.33 -27.65
N PHE A 78 -4.08 2.12 -27.75
CA PHE A 78 -4.62 2.53 -29.04
C PHE A 78 -3.67 3.63 -29.50
N TYR A 79 -2.76 3.26 -30.39
CA TYR A 79 -2.06 4.23 -31.22
C TYR A 79 -3.12 4.84 -32.14
N ALA A 80 -3.44 6.12 -31.93
CA ALA A 80 -4.20 6.95 -32.84
C ALA A 80 -3.33 8.17 -33.18
#